data_AF-A0A671XAX9-F1
#
_entry.id   AF-A0A671XAX9-F1
#
_cell.length_a   1.000
_cell.length_b   1.000
_cell.length_c   1.000
_cell.angle_alpha   90.00
_cell.angle_beta   90.00
_cell.angle_gamma   90.00
#
_symmetry.space_group_name_H-M   'P 1'
#
loop_
_entity.id
_entity.type
_entity.pdbx_description
1 polymer ?
#
loop_
_entity_poly.entity_id
_entity_poly.type
_entity_poly.pdbx_seq_one_letter_code
_entity_poly.pdbx_strand_id
1 'polypeptide(L)'
;MYTQGRKAMSVSSSSSGIRRSTGGAGVGGSSFSIQRSYGAGGLGAGYGSGGSFSAGSGAGFGMASSGYGFSSSQTGGAFIAPTITSVQVNKSLLAPLNLEIDPHIHGVRTQEKEQIKTLNNRFASFIDKVRFLEQQNKMLETKWSLLQDQTTTRSNIDGMFEAYIANLRRQLDGLGNEKVKLEGELRNMQGLVEDFKTKYEDEINKRAAAENEFVLLKKDVDAAYMNKVELEARVDALQDEINFLRAVYEAELRELQGQIKDTSVIVEMDNSRNLDMDSIVAEVRAQYEDIANRSRAEAESWYKQKYEEMQSSAGQYGDDLRTTKAEIAELNRMIARLQNEIEAVKGQRASLEAQIAEAEERGELAVKDAKLRIRDLEDALQRAKQDMARQVREYQELMNVKLALDIEIATYRKLLEGEETRLASGGASATIHVQQSSGGGGMLQSSGGFGYGGGSGSYSSGSYGGGATVTKSTVTSSMRSARY
;
A
#
# COMPACT_ATOMS: atom_id res chain seq x y z
N MET A 1 -50.60 -65.01 -47.66
CA MET A 1 -51.27 -64.50 -46.44
C MET A 1 -50.54 -63.22 -46.05
N TYR A 2 -51.02 -62.04 -46.48
CA TYR A 2 -51.85 -61.09 -45.69
C TYR A 2 -51.19 -60.80 -44.32
N THR A 3 -50.73 -59.61 -43.92
CA THR A 3 -51.12 -58.20 -44.19
C THR A 3 -49.96 -57.30 -43.74
N GLN A 4 -49.51 -56.35 -44.56
CA GLN A 4 -49.75 -54.90 -44.42
C GLN A 4 -49.54 -54.28 -43.03
N GLY A 5 -48.63 -53.30 -43.00
CA GLY A 5 -48.50 -52.29 -41.96
C GLY A 5 -47.74 -51.06 -42.45
N ARG A 6 -48.20 -50.45 -43.57
CA ARG A 6 -47.80 -49.09 -43.95
C ARG A 6 -48.30 -48.12 -42.88
N LYS A 7 -47.45 -47.22 -42.39
CA LYS A 7 -47.87 -45.88 -41.97
C LYS A 7 -46.95 -44.83 -42.56
N ALA A 8 -47.59 -43.93 -43.29
CA ALA A 8 -47.03 -42.82 -44.02
C ALA A 8 -46.62 -41.66 -43.10
N MET A 9 -45.82 -40.78 -43.67
CA MET A 9 -45.38 -39.47 -43.21
C MET A 9 -46.49 -38.61 -42.58
N SER A 10 -46.13 -37.79 -41.61
CA SER A 10 -46.62 -36.42 -41.51
C SER A 10 -45.51 -35.49 -41.03
N VAL A 11 -44.95 -34.75 -41.98
CA VAL A 11 -44.20 -33.53 -41.74
C VAL A 11 -45.19 -32.48 -41.27
N SER A 12 -44.94 -31.84 -40.12
CA SER A 12 -45.57 -30.56 -39.77
C SER A 12 -44.45 -29.55 -39.54
N SER A 13 -44.17 -28.78 -40.58
CA SER A 13 -43.34 -27.60 -40.57
C SER A 13 -44.18 -26.41 -40.10
N SER A 14 -44.11 -26.07 -38.82
CA SER A 14 -44.53 -24.75 -38.36
C SER A 14 -43.36 -23.79 -38.52
N SER A 15 -43.29 -23.18 -39.71
CA SER A 15 -42.52 -21.97 -39.93
C SER A 15 -43.17 -20.83 -39.14
N SER A 16 -42.39 -20.15 -38.32
CA SER A 16 -42.72 -18.83 -37.81
C SER A 16 -41.48 -17.97 -38.01
N GLY A 17 -41.38 -17.46 -39.23
CA GLY A 17 -40.47 -16.37 -39.53
C GLY A 17 -40.99 -15.10 -38.90
N ILE A 18 -40.18 -14.47 -38.06
CA ILE A 18 -40.30 -13.05 -37.75
C ILE A 18 -39.01 -12.41 -38.22
N ARG A 19 -39.13 -11.68 -39.34
CA ARG A 19 -38.15 -10.70 -39.79
C ARG A 19 -38.72 -9.30 -39.53
N ARG A 20 -37.79 -8.37 -39.29
CA ARG A 20 -37.91 -6.90 -39.17
C ARG A 20 -38.35 -6.43 -37.77
N SER A 21 -37.83 -5.33 -37.22
CA SER A 21 -37.18 -4.17 -37.83
C SER A 21 -36.25 -3.45 -36.86
N THR A 22 -35.22 -2.83 -37.43
CA THR A 22 -34.60 -1.57 -36.98
C THR A 22 -35.61 -0.56 -36.46
N GLY A 23 -35.30 0.08 -35.34
CA GLY A 23 -35.99 1.24 -34.78
C GLY A 23 -35.22 1.76 -33.58
N GLY A 24 -34.44 2.83 -33.79
CA GLY A 24 -33.63 3.44 -32.74
C GLY A 24 -34.46 4.27 -31.75
N ALA A 25 -33.89 4.49 -30.57
CA ALA A 25 -34.17 5.65 -29.74
C ALA A 25 -32.91 5.95 -28.93
N GLY A 26 -32.33 7.13 -29.16
CA GLY A 26 -31.16 7.61 -28.45
C GLY A 26 -31.51 8.18 -27.08
N VAL A 27 -30.57 8.00 -26.15
CA VAL A 27 -30.34 8.80 -24.93
C VAL A 27 -28.82 8.72 -24.77
N GLY A 28 -27.99 9.75 -24.88
CA GLY A 28 -28.18 11.15 -24.52
C GLY A 28 -27.70 11.35 -23.08
N GLY A 29 -26.38 11.38 -22.82
CA GLY A 29 -25.87 11.61 -21.47
C GLY A 29 -24.37 11.50 -21.25
N SER A 30 -23.65 12.57 -21.59
CA SER A 30 -22.52 13.17 -20.86
C SER A 30 -21.35 12.28 -20.39
N SER A 31 -20.23 12.49 -21.07
CA SER A 31 -18.85 12.24 -20.66
C SER A 31 -18.42 13.07 -19.44
N PHE A 32 -17.71 12.44 -18.50
CA PHE A 32 -16.86 13.12 -17.51
C PHE A 32 -15.47 12.50 -17.52
N SER A 33 -14.56 13.15 -18.25
CA SER A 33 -13.12 12.97 -18.17
C SER A 33 -12.56 14.08 -17.28
N ILE A 34 -12.06 13.77 -16.09
CA ILE A 34 -11.24 14.71 -15.32
C ILE A 34 -9.77 14.38 -15.61
N GLN A 35 -9.22 15.20 -16.50
CA GLN A 35 -7.80 15.31 -16.82
C GLN A 35 -7.15 16.23 -15.78
N ARG A 36 -6.15 15.74 -15.04
CA ARG A 36 -5.37 16.56 -14.11
C ARG A 36 -4.13 17.07 -14.86
N SER A 37 -4.16 18.33 -15.24
CA SER A 37 -3.04 19.01 -15.88
C SER A 37 -2.12 19.64 -14.83
N TYR A 38 -0.83 19.58 -15.09
CA TYR A 38 0.20 20.39 -14.46
C TYR A 38 0.00 21.88 -14.82
N GLY A 39 0.37 22.78 -13.91
CA GLY A 39 0.39 24.22 -14.16
C GLY A 39 0.94 24.99 -12.95
N ALA A 40 2.17 25.45 -13.09
CA ALA A 40 2.93 26.25 -12.14
C ALA A 40 2.64 27.76 -12.27
N GLY A 41 2.99 28.53 -11.23
CA GLY A 41 3.02 30.00 -11.19
C GLY A 41 2.17 30.53 -10.03
N GLY A 42 2.62 31.42 -9.15
CA GLY A 42 3.85 32.20 -9.05
C GLY A 42 3.57 33.42 -8.14
N LEU A 43 4.63 33.89 -7.48
CA LEU A 43 4.82 35.25 -6.92
C LEU A 43 4.08 35.68 -5.64
N GLY A 44 4.84 36.32 -4.75
CA GLY A 44 4.34 37.51 -4.05
C GLY A 44 4.81 37.68 -2.60
N ALA A 45 5.73 38.61 -2.39
CA ALA A 45 6.32 39.01 -1.11
C ALA A 45 5.49 40.06 -0.33
N GLY A 46 5.81 40.26 0.95
CA GLY A 46 5.48 41.44 1.77
C GLY A 46 5.60 41.12 3.27
N TYR A 47 6.69 41.46 3.98
CA TYR A 47 7.12 42.73 4.62
C TYR A 47 6.30 43.21 5.84
N GLY A 48 7.04 43.42 6.96
CA GLY A 48 6.69 44.25 8.12
C GLY A 48 5.88 43.57 9.23
N SER A 49 5.96 43.91 10.52
CA SER A 49 6.85 44.77 11.32
C SER A 49 6.39 44.64 12.79
N GLY A 50 7.33 44.68 13.74
CA GLY A 50 7.15 45.36 15.03
C GLY A 50 6.55 44.60 16.22
N GLY A 51 7.22 44.74 17.37
CA GLY A 51 6.52 44.87 18.66
C GLY A 51 6.85 43.83 19.75
N SER A 52 7.87 44.14 20.55
CA SER A 52 8.15 43.62 21.90
C SER A 52 6.92 43.66 22.82
N PHE A 53 6.78 42.75 23.82
CA PHE A 53 6.89 42.98 25.28
C PHE A 53 6.27 41.84 26.13
N SER A 54 6.99 41.53 27.22
CA SER A 54 6.55 41.00 28.53
C SER A 54 5.76 39.68 28.66
N ALA A 55 6.46 38.63 29.07
CA ALA A 55 6.04 37.68 30.11
C ALA A 55 7.32 37.33 30.89
N GLY A 56 7.48 37.55 32.20
CA GLY A 56 6.51 37.48 33.28
C GLY A 56 6.49 36.04 33.81
N SER A 57 7.25 35.78 34.88
CA SER A 57 7.33 34.56 35.75
C SER A 57 8.76 34.00 35.80
N GLY A 58 9.42 33.79 36.94
CA GLY A 58 9.11 34.05 38.34
C GLY A 58 10.39 33.77 39.15
N ALA A 59 10.80 34.73 39.97
CA ALA A 59 11.87 34.59 40.95
C ALA A 59 11.21 34.41 42.32
N GLY A 60 11.39 33.23 42.93
CA GLY A 60 10.96 32.93 44.29
C GLY A 60 12.15 33.00 45.23
N PHE A 61 12.37 34.14 45.87
CA PHE A 61 13.19 34.26 47.08
C PHE A 61 12.29 33.98 48.29
N GLY A 62 12.61 32.93 49.04
CA GLY A 62 12.01 32.66 50.34
C GLY A 62 12.81 33.34 51.45
N MET A 63 12.16 34.19 52.23
CA MET A 63 12.66 34.61 53.56
C MET A 63 11.49 34.76 54.53
N ALA A 64 11.62 34.01 55.62
CA ALA A 64 11.07 34.14 56.96
C ALA A 64 9.81 34.97 57.20
N SER A 65 8.76 34.30 57.67
CA SER A 65 8.00 34.75 58.83
C SER A 65 7.34 33.56 59.53
N SER A 66 7.64 33.36 60.82
CA SER A 66 6.89 32.50 61.72
C SER A 66 6.67 33.23 63.03
N GLY A 67 5.42 33.67 63.21
CA GLY A 67 4.56 33.37 64.36
C GLY A 67 5.07 33.64 65.77
N TYR A 68 4.49 34.68 66.37
CA TYR A 68 4.42 34.96 67.82
C TYR A 68 3.37 34.10 68.56
N GLY A 69 3.58 33.96 69.87
CA GLY A 69 2.55 33.85 70.92
C GLY A 69 2.83 32.70 71.90
N PHE A 70 2.56 32.77 73.20
CA PHE A 70 2.06 33.80 74.13
C PHE A 70 2.15 33.19 75.55
N SER A 71 2.23 34.03 76.60
CA SER A 71 1.86 33.80 78.04
C SER A 71 2.91 34.44 78.95
N SER A 72 2.72 35.59 79.62
CA SER A 72 1.67 36.12 80.50
C SER A 72 1.70 35.60 81.95
N SER A 73 1.45 36.54 82.87
CA SER A 73 1.22 36.46 84.32
C SER A 73 2.49 36.57 85.20
N GLN A 74 2.81 37.74 85.77
CA GLN A 74 2.15 38.47 86.88
C GLN A 74 2.31 37.77 88.23
N THR A 75 3.03 38.39 89.18
CA THR A 75 2.66 38.64 90.60
C THR A 75 3.86 38.99 91.49
N GLY A 76 3.64 39.94 92.41
CA GLY A 76 4.48 40.24 93.60
C GLY A 76 5.66 41.17 93.33
N GLY A 77 5.84 42.34 93.96
CA GLY A 77 5.45 42.78 95.29
C GLY A 77 6.71 43.30 96.00
N ALA A 78 6.55 44.37 96.81
CA ALA A 78 7.52 44.98 97.73
C ALA A 78 8.40 46.14 97.22
N PHE A 79 7.93 47.33 97.57
CA PHE A 79 8.67 48.49 98.06
C PHE A 79 9.97 48.15 98.82
N ILE A 80 11.09 48.80 98.47
CA ILE A 80 12.10 49.36 99.41
C ILE A 80 12.77 50.56 98.71
N ALA A 81 12.81 51.72 99.36
CA ALA A 81 13.61 52.90 99.00
C ALA A 81 14.82 53.03 99.96
N PRO A 82 15.68 54.04 99.83
CA PRO A 82 16.81 54.22 98.89
C PRO A 82 18.16 54.22 99.66
N THR A 83 19.31 54.30 98.98
CA THR A 83 20.57 54.71 99.65
C THR A 83 21.39 55.68 98.78
N ILE A 84 21.38 56.93 99.23
CA ILE A 84 22.24 58.05 98.80
C ILE A 84 23.56 57.94 99.58
N THR A 85 24.70 57.93 98.88
CA THR A 85 26.03 58.02 99.48
C THR A 85 26.66 59.40 99.25
N SER A 86 27.36 59.85 100.29
CA SER A 86 27.67 61.22 100.68
C SER A 86 28.66 61.98 99.80
N VAL A 87 28.31 63.22 99.47
CA VAL A 87 29.18 64.24 98.86
C VAL A 87 30.03 64.92 99.94
N GLN A 88 31.33 65.03 99.69
CA GLN A 88 32.31 65.69 100.57
C GLN A 88 32.05 67.21 100.63
N VAL A 89 31.89 67.74 101.84
CA VAL A 89 31.66 69.17 102.11
C VAL A 89 32.99 69.91 102.20
N ASN A 90 33.31 70.72 101.18
CA ASN A 90 34.45 71.62 101.19
C ASN A 90 34.06 72.90 101.94
N LYS A 91 34.67 73.14 103.11
CA LYS A 91 34.32 74.22 104.07
C LYS A 91 34.86 75.62 103.68
N SER A 92 34.96 75.92 102.39
CA SER A 92 35.59 77.15 101.87
C SER A 92 34.64 78.06 101.07
N LEU A 93 33.31 77.92 101.24
CA LEU A 93 32.29 78.66 100.49
C LEU A 93 31.25 79.35 101.41
N LEU A 94 31.68 79.93 102.54
CA LEU A 94 30.85 80.82 103.36
C LEU A 94 31.08 82.30 103.01
N ALA A 95 30.68 82.68 101.80
CA ALA A 95 30.40 84.06 101.44
C ALA A 95 29.07 84.08 100.66
N PRO A 96 28.05 84.89 101.04
CA PRO A 96 26.84 85.00 100.26
C PRO A 96 27.19 85.69 98.92
N LEU A 97 27.38 84.90 97.86
CA LEU A 97 27.46 85.41 96.51
C LEU A 97 26.04 85.56 95.98
N ASN A 98 25.53 86.78 96.09
CA ASN A 98 24.32 87.24 95.42
C ASN A 98 24.58 87.26 93.89
N LEU A 99 24.31 86.14 93.23
CA LEU A 99 24.21 86.05 91.77
C LEU A 99 22.74 86.25 91.42
N GLU A 100 22.37 87.51 91.18
CA GLU A 100 21.15 87.85 90.48
C GLU A 100 21.16 87.09 89.15
N ILE A 101 20.36 86.01 89.06
CA ILE A 101 20.13 85.30 87.82
C ILE A 101 19.36 86.27 86.92
N ASP A 102 20.04 86.78 85.92
CA ASP A 102 19.52 87.70 84.91
C ASP A 102 18.07 87.34 84.50
N PRO A 103 17.07 88.22 84.75
CA PRO A 103 15.68 88.01 84.36
C PRO A 103 15.50 87.69 82.87
N HIS A 104 16.45 88.12 82.03
CA HIS A 104 16.45 87.85 80.59
C HIS A 104 16.72 86.36 80.28
N ILE A 105 17.56 85.67 81.06
CA ILE A 105 17.89 84.25 80.88
C ILE A 105 16.71 83.34 81.26
N HIS A 106 15.92 83.71 82.27
CA HIS A 106 14.70 82.96 82.62
C HIS A 106 13.61 83.09 81.54
N GLY A 107 13.46 84.28 80.93
CA GLY A 107 12.55 84.49 79.80
C GLY A 107 12.90 83.62 78.60
N VAL A 108 14.17 83.63 78.18
CA VAL A 108 14.66 82.81 77.06
C VAL A 108 14.51 81.32 77.34
N ARG A 109 14.88 80.84 78.53
CA ARG A 109 14.77 79.41 78.88
C ARG A 109 13.30 78.94 78.98
N THR A 110 12.37 79.84 79.32
CA THR A 110 10.92 79.55 79.33
C THR A 110 10.37 79.53 77.90
N GLN A 111 10.79 80.46 77.05
CA GLN A 111 10.42 80.51 75.63
C GLN A 111 10.98 79.31 74.86
N GLU A 112 12.22 78.89 75.10
CA GLU A 112 12.81 77.65 74.56
C GLU A 112 12.04 76.42 75.02
N LYS A 113 11.66 76.35 76.31
CA LYS A 113 10.83 75.26 76.84
C LYS A 113 9.46 75.19 76.16
N GLU A 114 8.86 76.33 75.83
CA GLU A 114 7.57 76.41 75.13
C GLU A 114 7.69 76.06 73.65
N GLN A 115 8.78 76.46 72.99
CA GLN A 115 9.10 76.02 71.64
C GLN A 115 9.36 74.52 71.57
N ILE A 116 10.12 73.96 72.54
CA ILE A 116 10.36 72.52 72.66
C ILE A 116 9.04 71.78 72.91
N LYS A 117 8.14 72.29 73.76
CA LYS A 117 6.81 71.70 73.94
C LYS A 117 5.99 71.73 72.65
N THR A 118 6.04 72.83 71.90
CA THR A 118 5.32 72.95 70.62
C THR A 118 5.88 71.99 69.57
N LEU A 119 7.21 71.85 69.49
CA LEU A 119 7.85 70.84 68.64
C LEU A 119 7.49 69.42 69.09
N ASN A 120 7.49 69.16 70.39
CA ASN A 120 7.18 67.83 70.93
C ASN A 120 5.70 67.46 70.67
N ASN A 121 4.77 68.40 70.81
CA ASN A 121 3.37 68.20 70.41
C ASN A 121 3.23 67.94 68.91
N ARG A 122 4.05 68.60 68.06
CA ARG A 122 4.11 68.29 66.62
C ARG A 122 4.72 66.91 66.35
N PHE A 123 5.74 66.49 67.10
CA PHE A 123 6.28 65.14 66.98
C PHE A 123 5.29 64.08 67.44
N ALA A 124 4.55 64.31 68.51
CA ALA A 124 3.48 63.44 68.96
C ALA A 124 2.41 63.28 67.88
N SER A 125 1.97 64.38 67.25
CA SER A 125 1.00 64.29 66.15
C SER A 125 1.54 63.60 64.90
N PHE A 126 2.84 63.74 64.58
CA PHE A 126 3.50 62.98 63.52
C PHE A 126 3.59 61.48 63.85
N ILE A 127 3.92 61.12 65.09
CA ILE A 127 3.97 59.73 65.55
C ILE A 127 2.58 59.09 65.45
N ASP A 128 1.54 59.80 65.88
CA ASP A 128 0.16 59.32 65.76
C ASP A 128 -0.24 59.15 64.29
N LYS A 129 0.21 60.06 63.41
CA LYS A 129 -0.04 59.95 61.97
C LYS A 129 0.68 58.75 61.35
N VAL A 130 1.93 58.49 61.73
CA VAL A 130 2.69 57.32 61.27
C VAL A 130 2.04 56.03 61.76
N ARG A 131 1.67 55.94 63.04
CA ARG A 131 0.94 54.77 63.57
C ARG A 131 -0.38 54.53 62.85
N PHE A 132 -1.13 55.59 62.56
CA PHE A 132 -2.37 55.49 61.80
C PHE A 132 -2.13 54.97 60.37
N LEU A 133 -1.09 55.47 59.69
CA LEU A 133 -0.71 55.01 58.35
C LEU A 133 -0.17 53.56 58.36
N GLU A 134 0.62 53.17 59.35
CA GLU A 134 1.08 51.78 59.54
C GLU A 134 -0.11 50.83 59.76
N GLN A 135 -1.08 51.25 60.57
CA GLN A 135 -2.29 50.47 60.83
C GLN A 135 -3.16 50.35 59.57
N GLN A 136 -3.24 51.41 58.75
CA GLN A 136 -3.89 51.37 57.44
C GLN A 136 -3.15 50.46 56.46
N ASN A 137 -1.82 50.52 56.38
CA ASN A 137 -1.03 49.65 55.53
C ASN A 137 -1.20 48.19 55.92
N LYS A 138 -1.19 47.87 57.21
CA LYS A 138 -1.43 46.51 57.69
C LYS A 138 -2.83 46.00 57.35
N MET A 139 -3.84 46.88 57.39
CA MET A 139 -5.19 46.55 56.91
C MET A 139 -5.22 46.32 55.40
N LEU A 140 -4.49 47.13 54.62
CA LEU A 140 -4.39 46.96 53.17
C LEU A 140 -3.65 45.68 52.79
N GLU A 141 -2.56 45.33 53.48
CA GLU A 141 -1.81 44.08 53.28
C GLU A 141 -2.66 42.85 53.57
N THR A 142 -3.42 42.84 54.67
CA THR A 142 -4.32 41.73 55.00
C THR A 142 -5.47 41.61 54.01
N LYS A 143 -6.05 42.73 53.56
CA LYS A 143 -7.06 42.73 52.47
C LYS A 143 -6.46 42.24 51.15
N TRP A 144 -5.24 42.65 50.82
CA TRP A 144 -4.54 42.21 49.62
C TRP A 144 -4.29 40.70 49.64
N SER A 145 -3.78 40.18 50.76
CA SER A 145 -3.55 38.74 50.94
C SER A 145 -4.84 37.94 50.78
N LEU A 146 -5.94 38.40 51.38
CA LEU A 146 -7.23 37.72 51.28
C LEU A 146 -7.80 37.74 49.85
N LEU A 147 -7.66 38.87 49.14
CA LEU A 147 -8.07 38.98 47.74
C LEU A 147 -7.23 38.09 46.83
N GLN A 148 -5.92 38.00 47.07
CA GLN A 148 -4.99 37.15 46.32
C GLN A 148 -5.37 35.66 46.47
N ASP A 149 -5.67 35.24 47.70
CA ASP A 149 -6.09 33.86 47.99
C ASP A 149 -7.48 33.54 47.39
N GLN A 150 -8.44 34.47 47.46
CA GLN A 150 -9.75 34.29 46.83
C GLN A 150 -9.70 34.28 45.30
N THR A 151 -8.76 35.01 44.69
CA THR A 151 -8.61 35.03 43.22
C THR A 151 -8.01 33.72 42.70
N THR A 152 -7.35 32.93 43.55
CA THR A 152 -6.65 31.69 43.17
C THR A 152 -7.53 30.44 43.28
N THR A 153 -8.84 30.55 43.10
CA THR A 153 -9.68 29.38 42.78
C THR A 153 -9.42 28.97 41.33
N ARG A 154 -8.38 28.16 41.09
CA ARG A 154 -8.10 27.61 39.75
C ARG A 154 -9.26 26.72 39.30
N SER A 155 -9.98 27.14 38.27
CA SER A 155 -11.09 26.38 37.70
C SER A 155 -10.60 25.12 36.98
N ASN A 156 -11.17 23.95 37.29
CA ASN A 156 -10.88 22.65 36.63
C ASN A 156 -11.46 22.54 35.20
N ILE A 157 -11.72 23.67 34.55
CA ILE A 157 -12.35 23.76 33.24
C ILE A 157 -11.38 23.28 32.14
N ASP A 158 -10.10 23.63 32.25
CA ASP A 158 -9.06 23.18 31.33
C ASP A 158 -8.92 21.65 31.35
N GLY A 159 -8.98 21.04 32.54
CA GLY A 159 -8.96 19.58 32.70
C GLY A 159 -10.18 18.89 32.07
N MET A 160 -11.36 19.51 32.16
CA MET A 160 -12.58 19.00 31.51
C MET A 160 -12.51 19.11 29.98
N PHE A 161 -12.00 20.22 29.44
CA PHE A 161 -11.79 20.37 28.01
C PHE A 161 -10.74 19.39 27.48
N GLU A 162 -9.64 19.19 28.20
CA GLU A 162 -8.61 18.24 27.81
C GLU A 162 -9.15 16.80 27.79
N ALA A 163 -9.94 16.41 28.80
CA ALA A 163 -10.60 15.11 28.83
C ALA A 163 -11.60 14.93 27.68
N TYR A 164 -12.36 15.99 27.34
CA TYR A 164 -13.30 15.97 26.22
C TYR A 164 -12.57 15.86 24.87
N ILE A 165 -11.48 16.61 24.69
CA ILE A 165 -10.61 16.54 23.50
C ILE A 165 -10.00 15.13 23.38
N ALA A 166 -9.50 14.56 24.46
CA ALA A 166 -8.95 13.20 24.47
C ALA A 166 -10.01 12.15 24.09
N ASN A 167 -11.25 12.31 24.59
CA ASN A 167 -12.36 11.43 24.22
C ASN A 167 -12.72 11.55 22.74
N LEU A 168 -12.80 12.78 22.19
CA LEU A 168 -13.06 12.99 20.77
C LEU A 168 -11.97 12.41 19.87
N ARG A 169 -10.69 12.55 20.27
CA ARG A 169 -9.56 11.93 19.54
C ARG A 169 -9.68 10.41 19.53
N ARG A 170 -10.00 9.81 20.67
CA ARG A 170 -10.21 8.35 20.76
C ARG A 170 -11.38 7.86 19.92
N GLN A 171 -12.47 8.64 19.83
CA GLN A 171 -13.59 8.34 18.93
C GLN A 171 -13.18 8.44 17.46
N LEU A 172 -12.40 9.46 17.09
CA LEU A 172 -11.88 9.62 15.73
C LEU A 172 -10.97 8.46 15.34
N ASP A 173 -10.08 8.02 16.24
CA ASP A 173 -9.20 6.87 16.02
C ASP A 173 -10.02 5.56 15.90
N GLY A 174 -11.05 5.39 16.72
CA GLY A 174 -11.99 4.26 16.64
C GLY A 174 -12.70 4.20 15.28
N LEU A 175 -13.29 5.30 14.85
CA LEU A 175 -13.94 5.43 13.53
C LEU A 175 -12.93 5.25 12.38
N GLY A 176 -11.70 5.73 12.54
CA GLY A 176 -10.61 5.53 11.58
C GLY A 176 -10.27 4.05 11.39
N ASN A 177 -10.17 3.30 12.49
CA ASN A 177 -9.91 1.86 12.45
C ASN A 177 -11.08 1.08 11.82
N GLU A 178 -12.32 1.44 12.16
CA GLU A 178 -13.52 0.85 11.54
C GLU A 178 -13.58 1.13 10.04
N LYS A 179 -13.26 2.35 9.62
CA LYS A 179 -13.16 2.71 8.21
C LYS A 179 -12.13 1.84 7.47
N VAL A 180 -10.92 1.70 8.02
CA VAL A 180 -9.87 0.86 7.41
C VAL A 180 -10.31 -0.59 7.32
N LYS A 181 -10.98 -1.11 8.37
CA LYS A 181 -11.54 -2.46 8.35
C LYS A 181 -12.58 -2.64 7.25
N LEU A 182 -13.55 -1.72 7.15
CA LEU A 182 -14.60 -1.75 6.12
C LEU A 182 -14.02 -1.60 4.71
N GLU A 183 -12.99 -0.76 4.52
CA GLU A 183 -12.27 -0.66 3.25
C GLU A 183 -11.55 -1.96 2.89
N GLY A 184 -11.03 -2.70 3.88
CA GLY A 184 -10.47 -4.03 3.70
C GLY A 184 -11.51 -5.06 3.27
N GLU A 185 -12.65 -5.10 3.96
CA GLU A 185 -13.78 -5.98 3.62
C GLU A 185 -14.35 -5.66 2.22
N LEU A 186 -14.47 -4.38 1.87
CA LEU A 186 -14.89 -3.94 0.55
C LEU A 186 -13.92 -4.41 -0.55
N ARG A 187 -12.61 -4.25 -0.35
CA ARG A 187 -11.60 -4.76 -1.31
C ARG A 187 -11.66 -6.28 -1.45
N ASN A 188 -11.86 -7.00 -0.34
CA ASN A 188 -12.01 -8.45 -0.38
C ASN A 188 -13.25 -8.87 -1.17
N MET A 189 -14.39 -8.22 -0.94
CA MET A 189 -15.61 -8.46 -1.71
C MET A 189 -15.49 -8.09 -3.18
N GLN A 190 -14.81 -7.00 -3.51
CA GLN A 190 -14.49 -6.64 -4.89
C GLN A 190 -13.62 -7.70 -5.57
N GLY A 191 -12.58 -8.20 -4.88
CA GLY A 191 -11.75 -9.29 -5.38
C GLY A 191 -12.58 -10.56 -5.65
N LEU A 192 -13.44 -10.94 -4.71
CA LEU A 192 -14.31 -12.11 -4.89
C LEU A 192 -15.30 -11.95 -6.06
N VAL A 193 -15.84 -10.74 -6.27
CA VAL A 193 -16.73 -10.45 -7.40
C VAL A 193 -15.97 -10.56 -8.73
N GLU A 194 -14.76 -10.01 -8.83
CA GLU A 194 -13.94 -10.14 -10.05
C GLU A 194 -13.50 -11.58 -10.29
N ASP A 195 -13.18 -12.35 -9.25
CA ASP A 195 -12.88 -13.78 -9.36
C ASP A 195 -14.09 -14.55 -9.90
N PHE A 196 -15.30 -14.29 -9.40
CA PHE A 196 -16.51 -14.91 -9.93
C PHE A 196 -16.79 -14.49 -11.36
N LYS A 197 -16.66 -13.21 -11.69
CA LYS A 197 -16.83 -12.71 -13.06
C LYS A 197 -15.86 -13.39 -14.02
N THR A 198 -14.58 -13.49 -13.66
CA THR A 198 -13.57 -14.20 -14.45
C THR A 198 -13.97 -15.67 -14.66
N LYS A 199 -14.41 -16.37 -13.60
CA LYS A 199 -14.90 -17.74 -13.72
C LYS A 199 -16.13 -17.86 -14.61
N TYR A 200 -17.05 -16.90 -14.58
CA TYR A 200 -18.22 -16.89 -15.47
C TYR A 200 -17.81 -16.65 -16.92
N GLU A 201 -16.88 -15.73 -17.19
CA GLU A 201 -16.35 -15.50 -18.54
C GLU A 201 -15.64 -16.75 -19.07
N ASP A 202 -14.82 -17.41 -18.24
CA ASP A 202 -14.16 -18.68 -18.58
C ASP A 202 -15.17 -19.80 -18.89
N GLU A 203 -16.25 -19.91 -18.09
CA GLU A 203 -17.27 -20.92 -18.31
C GLU A 203 -18.08 -20.65 -19.58
N ILE A 204 -18.37 -19.39 -19.89
CA ILE A 204 -19.00 -18.99 -21.16
C ILE A 204 -18.08 -19.36 -22.33
N ASN A 205 -16.78 -19.09 -22.23
CA ASN A 205 -15.82 -19.43 -23.28
C ASN A 205 -15.69 -20.95 -23.47
N LYS A 206 -15.63 -21.72 -22.37
CA LYS A 206 -15.62 -23.20 -22.42
C LYS A 206 -16.90 -23.75 -23.05
N ARG A 207 -18.05 -23.20 -22.66
CA ARG A 207 -19.33 -23.58 -23.24
C ARG A 207 -19.38 -23.28 -24.74
N ALA A 208 -18.93 -22.10 -25.17
CA ALA A 208 -18.87 -21.74 -26.58
C ALA A 208 -17.92 -22.66 -27.36
N ALA A 209 -16.77 -23.02 -26.79
CA ALA A 209 -15.84 -23.98 -27.40
C ALA A 209 -16.48 -25.37 -27.55
N ALA A 210 -17.14 -25.87 -26.52
CA ALA A 210 -17.85 -27.15 -26.56
C ALA A 210 -19.04 -27.14 -27.53
N GLU A 211 -19.79 -26.03 -27.61
CA GLU A 211 -20.86 -25.85 -28.59
C GLU A 211 -20.31 -25.84 -30.03
N ASN A 212 -19.17 -25.18 -30.27
CA ASN A 212 -18.49 -25.22 -31.57
C ASN A 212 -18.02 -26.63 -31.93
N GLU A 213 -17.40 -27.35 -31.00
CA GLU A 213 -16.97 -28.74 -31.20
C GLU A 213 -18.17 -29.65 -31.50
N PHE A 214 -19.28 -29.48 -30.79
CA PHE A 214 -20.51 -30.22 -31.03
C PHE A 214 -21.06 -29.96 -32.44
N VAL A 215 -21.04 -28.71 -32.91
CA VAL A 215 -21.48 -28.36 -34.28
C VAL A 215 -20.58 -29.01 -35.33
N LEU A 216 -19.26 -29.03 -35.13
CA LEU A 216 -18.32 -29.71 -36.02
C LEU A 216 -18.57 -31.22 -36.04
N LEU A 217 -18.69 -31.84 -34.85
CA LEU A 217 -18.96 -33.26 -34.74
C LEU A 217 -20.28 -33.65 -35.40
N LYS A 218 -21.32 -32.81 -35.28
CA LYS A 218 -22.59 -33.00 -35.98
C LYS A 218 -22.40 -32.99 -37.50
N LYS A 219 -21.63 -32.04 -38.03
CA LYS A 219 -21.31 -31.98 -39.46
C LYS A 219 -20.57 -33.24 -39.92
N ASP A 220 -19.62 -33.74 -39.13
CA ASP A 220 -18.87 -34.96 -39.44
C ASP A 220 -19.77 -36.21 -39.40
N VAL A 221 -20.70 -36.29 -38.44
CA VAL A 221 -21.72 -37.35 -38.38
C VAL A 221 -22.64 -37.30 -39.59
N ASP A 222 -23.12 -36.11 -39.97
CA ASP A 222 -23.98 -35.94 -41.15
C ASP A 222 -23.21 -36.34 -42.44
N ALA A 223 -21.94 -35.95 -42.57
CA ALA A 223 -21.09 -36.36 -43.69
C ALA A 223 -20.85 -37.88 -43.73
N ALA A 224 -20.56 -38.49 -42.58
CA ALA A 224 -20.41 -39.94 -42.47
C ALA A 224 -21.72 -40.68 -42.83
N TYR A 225 -22.87 -40.13 -42.43
CA TYR A 225 -24.18 -40.68 -42.77
C TYR A 225 -24.45 -40.60 -44.29
N MET A 226 -24.12 -39.47 -44.93
CA MET A 226 -24.24 -39.34 -46.39
C MET A 226 -23.36 -40.35 -47.13
N ASN A 227 -22.10 -40.51 -46.70
CA ASN A 227 -21.19 -41.52 -47.26
C ASN A 227 -21.73 -42.94 -47.06
N LYS A 228 -22.29 -43.24 -45.88
CA LYS A 228 -22.92 -44.52 -45.59
C LYS A 228 -24.07 -44.79 -46.58
N VAL A 229 -24.98 -43.84 -46.76
CA VAL A 229 -26.12 -43.98 -47.69
C VAL A 229 -25.64 -44.16 -49.13
N GLU A 230 -24.60 -43.44 -49.56
CA GLU A 230 -24.02 -43.61 -50.89
C GLU A 230 -23.41 -45.02 -51.07
N LEU A 231 -22.70 -45.52 -50.06
CA LEU A 231 -22.15 -46.87 -50.07
C LEU A 231 -23.24 -47.95 -50.06
N GLU A 232 -24.32 -47.77 -49.27
CA GLU A 232 -25.48 -48.66 -49.29
C GLU A 232 -26.12 -48.71 -50.69
N ALA A 233 -26.31 -47.56 -51.34
CA ALA A 233 -26.83 -47.49 -52.71
C ALA A 233 -25.91 -48.19 -53.74
N ARG A 234 -24.58 -48.09 -53.58
CA ARG A 234 -23.62 -48.83 -54.43
C ARG A 234 -23.70 -50.33 -54.19
N VAL A 235 -23.85 -50.76 -52.94
CA VAL A 235 -24.02 -52.19 -52.60
C VAL A 235 -25.30 -52.73 -53.24
N ASP A 236 -26.42 -52.01 -53.14
CA ASP A 236 -27.68 -52.40 -53.76
C ASP A 236 -27.57 -52.48 -55.29
N ALA A 237 -26.93 -51.48 -55.93
CA ALA A 237 -26.70 -51.49 -57.38
C ALA A 237 -25.84 -52.67 -57.84
N LEU A 238 -24.76 -52.98 -57.12
CA LEU A 238 -23.92 -54.16 -57.41
C LEU A 238 -24.68 -55.47 -57.16
N GLN A 239 -25.54 -55.52 -56.16
CA GLN A 239 -26.36 -56.68 -55.88
C GLN A 239 -27.38 -56.93 -57.00
N ASP A 240 -27.99 -55.87 -57.53
CA ASP A 240 -28.88 -55.93 -58.70
C ASP A 240 -28.12 -56.38 -59.96
N GLU A 241 -26.90 -55.89 -60.18
CA GLU A 241 -26.05 -56.33 -61.30
C GLU A 241 -25.70 -57.82 -61.19
N ILE A 242 -25.34 -58.30 -59.99
CA ILE A 242 -25.10 -59.74 -59.75
C ILE A 242 -26.36 -60.56 -60.04
N ASN A 243 -27.53 -60.10 -59.60
CA ASN A 243 -28.78 -60.79 -59.83
C ASN A 243 -29.16 -60.81 -61.32
N PHE A 244 -28.91 -59.71 -62.04
CA PHE A 244 -29.10 -59.62 -63.48
C PHE A 244 -28.20 -60.60 -64.22
N LEU A 245 -26.89 -60.60 -63.94
CA LEU A 245 -25.94 -61.53 -64.55
C LEU A 245 -26.31 -63.00 -64.28
N ARG A 246 -26.73 -63.32 -63.05
CA ARG A 246 -27.23 -64.67 -62.72
C ARG A 246 -28.45 -65.06 -63.57
N ALA A 247 -29.42 -64.15 -63.72
CA ALA A 247 -30.61 -64.41 -64.53
C ALA A 247 -30.27 -64.59 -66.02
N VAL A 248 -29.33 -63.79 -66.55
CA VAL A 248 -28.82 -63.91 -67.92
C VAL A 248 -28.14 -65.26 -68.12
N TYR A 249 -27.19 -65.64 -67.25
CA TYR A 249 -26.51 -66.94 -67.37
C TYR A 249 -27.47 -68.13 -67.24
N GLU A 250 -28.48 -68.03 -66.38
CA GLU A 250 -29.50 -69.06 -66.29
C GLU A 250 -30.37 -69.16 -67.55
N ALA A 251 -30.66 -68.02 -68.20
CA ALA A 251 -31.36 -67.98 -69.47
C ALA A 251 -30.51 -68.54 -70.63
N GLU A 252 -29.25 -68.14 -70.73
CA GLU A 252 -28.29 -68.69 -71.72
C GLU A 252 -28.11 -70.20 -71.55
N LEU A 253 -27.98 -70.68 -70.31
CA LEU A 253 -27.93 -72.12 -70.03
C LEU A 253 -29.19 -72.84 -70.50
N ARG A 254 -30.37 -72.24 -70.29
CA ARG A 254 -31.65 -72.78 -70.78
C ARG A 254 -31.72 -72.79 -72.30
N GLU A 255 -31.26 -71.72 -72.95
CA GLU A 255 -31.20 -71.62 -74.41
C GLU A 255 -30.23 -72.64 -75.00
N LEU A 256 -29.00 -72.75 -74.48
CA LEU A 256 -28.02 -73.76 -74.92
C LEU A 256 -28.54 -75.18 -74.69
N GLN A 257 -29.24 -75.45 -73.58
CA GLN A 257 -29.92 -76.72 -73.38
C GLN A 257 -31.06 -76.95 -74.38
N GLY A 258 -31.77 -75.88 -74.78
CA GLY A 258 -32.77 -75.91 -75.85
C GLY A 258 -32.13 -76.22 -77.20
N GLN A 259 -31.09 -75.48 -77.59
CA GLN A 259 -30.32 -75.70 -78.81
C GLN A 259 -29.73 -77.11 -78.86
N ILE A 260 -29.20 -77.66 -77.76
CA ILE A 260 -28.72 -79.06 -77.72
C ILE A 260 -29.87 -80.05 -77.97
N LYS A 261 -31.09 -79.76 -77.48
CA LYS A 261 -32.29 -80.58 -77.73
C LYS A 261 -32.80 -80.44 -79.16
N ASP A 262 -32.76 -79.22 -79.72
CA ASP A 262 -33.27 -78.92 -81.06
C ASP A 262 -32.28 -79.36 -82.16
N THR A 263 -30.98 -79.30 -81.90
CA THR A 263 -29.92 -79.82 -82.79
C THR A 263 -29.82 -81.35 -82.75
N SER A 264 -30.48 -82.02 -81.78
CA SER A 264 -30.63 -83.48 -81.78
C SER A 264 -31.66 -83.99 -82.79
N VAL A 265 -32.20 -83.13 -83.66
CA VAL A 265 -33.00 -83.50 -84.83
C VAL A 265 -32.16 -83.26 -86.07
N ILE A 266 -31.63 -84.36 -86.63
CA ILE A 266 -31.00 -84.37 -87.95
C ILE A 266 -32.08 -84.04 -88.97
N VAL A 267 -32.07 -82.80 -89.47
CA VAL A 267 -32.90 -82.37 -90.59
C VAL A 267 -32.05 -82.47 -91.85
N GLU A 268 -32.24 -83.55 -92.59
CA GLU A 268 -31.82 -83.62 -93.99
C GLU A 268 -32.74 -82.71 -94.81
N MET A 269 -32.24 -81.53 -95.16
CA MET A 269 -32.98 -80.54 -95.92
C MET A 269 -32.67 -80.73 -97.42
N ASP A 270 -33.58 -81.40 -98.14
CA ASP A 270 -33.54 -81.45 -99.60
C ASP A 270 -34.08 -80.12 -100.16
N ASN A 271 -33.14 -79.21 -100.46
CA ASN A 271 -33.40 -77.87 -100.96
C ASN A 271 -33.36 -77.87 -102.51
N SER A 272 -34.42 -78.39 -103.15
CA SER A 272 -34.59 -78.29 -104.59
C SER A 272 -35.58 -77.18 -104.96
N ARG A 273 -35.16 -75.92 -104.76
CA ARG A 273 -35.70 -74.78 -105.50
C ARG A 273 -34.56 -74.16 -106.27
N ASN A 274 -34.78 -73.91 -107.55
CA ASN A 274 -33.86 -73.15 -108.40
C ASN A 274 -33.78 -71.71 -107.89
N LEU A 275 -32.93 -71.54 -106.89
CA LEU A 275 -32.49 -70.26 -106.40
C LEU A 275 -31.65 -69.62 -107.51
N ASP A 276 -31.95 -68.37 -107.83
CA ASP A 276 -31.11 -67.54 -108.68
C ASP A 276 -29.79 -67.32 -107.93
N MET A 277 -28.85 -68.23 -108.17
CA MET A 277 -27.56 -68.27 -107.48
C MET A 277 -26.77 -67.01 -107.73
N ASP A 278 -26.96 -66.34 -108.87
CA ASP A 278 -26.23 -65.12 -109.20
C ASP A 278 -26.76 -63.92 -108.38
N SER A 279 -28.07 -63.80 -108.21
CA SER A 279 -28.66 -62.77 -107.33
C SER A 279 -28.27 -62.95 -105.86
N ILE A 280 -28.29 -64.19 -105.36
CA ILE A 280 -27.94 -64.48 -103.96
C ILE A 280 -26.44 -64.31 -103.72
N VAL A 281 -25.59 -64.72 -104.66
CA VAL A 281 -24.14 -64.49 -104.55
C VAL A 281 -23.82 -63.00 -104.62
N ALA A 282 -24.54 -62.21 -105.42
CA ALA A 282 -24.40 -60.76 -105.45
C ALA A 282 -24.86 -60.10 -104.13
N GLU A 283 -25.99 -60.51 -103.58
CA GLU A 283 -26.51 -60.00 -102.30
C GLU A 283 -25.62 -60.40 -101.12
N VAL A 284 -25.14 -61.64 -101.08
CA VAL A 284 -24.18 -62.12 -100.09
C VAL A 284 -22.86 -61.35 -100.20
N ARG A 285 -22.34 -61.09 -101.40
CA ARG A 285 -21.16 -60.25 -101.60
C ARG A 285 -21.39 -58.83 -101.09
N ALA A 286 -22.52 -58.21 -101.42
CA ALA A 286 -22.87 -56.88 -100.93
C ALA A 286 -22.98 -56.82 -99.40
N GLN A 287 -23.59 -57.83 -98.78
CA GLN A 287 -23.67 -57.96 -97.31
C GLN A 287 -22.29 -58.12 -96.68
N TYR A 288 -21.40 -58.94 -97.26
CA TYR A 288 -20.02 -59.07 -96.76
C TYR A 288 -19.23 -57.77 -96.91
N GLU A 289 -19.41 -57.05 -98.02
CA GLU A 289 -18.77 -55.75 -98.24
C GLU A 289 -19.28 -54.70 -97.25
N ASP A 290 -20.58 -54.68 -96.97
CA ASP A 290 -21.21 -53.82 -95.97
C ASP A 290 -20.75 -54.15 -94.54
N ILE A 291 -20.67 -55.44 -94.18
CA ILE A 291 -20.19 -55.88 -92.87
C ILE A 291 -18.70 -55.55 -92.71
N ALA A 292 -17.89 -55.75 -93.75
CA ALA A 292 -16.48 -55.38 -93.74
C ALA A 292 -16.29 -53.86 -93.60
N ASN A 293 -17.11 -53.05 -94.30
CA ASN A 293 -17.08 -51.61 -94.21
C ASN A 293 -17.55 -51.09 -92.84
N ARG A 294 -18.62 -51.66 -92.26
CA ARG A 294 -19.07 -51.33 -90.90
C ARG A 294 -18.03 -51.72 -89.86
N SER A 295 -17.48 -52.93 -89.94
CA SER A 295 -16.42 -53.38 -89.01
C SER A 295 -15.18 -52.48 -89.09
N ARG A 296 -14.79 -52.05 -90.30
CA ARG A 296 -13.71 -51.09 -90.49
C ARG A 296 -14.04 -49.72 -89.90
N ALA A 297 -15.23 -49.18 -90.15
CA ALA A 297 -15.65 -47.88 -89.63
C ALA A 297 -15.78 -47.89 -88.09
N GLU A 298 -16.29 -48.97 -87.51
CA GLU A 298 -16.37 -49.18 -86.07
C GLU A 298 -14.98 -49.26 -85.44
N ALA A 299 -14.04 -49.99 -86.05
CA ALA A 299 -12.66 -50.05 -85.60
C ALA A 299 -11.97 -48.67 -85.68
N GLU A 300 -12.13 -47.94 -86.79
CA GLU A 300 -11.59 -46.59 -86.95
C GLU A 300 -12.19 -45.60 -85.94
N SER A 301 -13.51 -45.65 -85.70
CA SER A 301 -14.19 -44.84 -84.69
C SER A 301 -13.71 -45.20 -83.27
N TRP A 302 -13.56 -46.48 -82.97
CA TRP A 302 -13.07 -46.96 -81.67
C TRP A 302 -11.64 -46.48 -81.40
N TYR A 303 -10.74 -46.60 -82.39
CA TYR A 303 -9.37 -46.10 -82.27
C TYR A 303 -9.34 -44.58 -82.11
N LYS A 304 -10.17 -43.85 -82.86
CA LYS A 304 -10.26 -42.39 -82.76
C LYS A 304 -10.74 -41.95 -81.37
N GLN A 305 -11.79 -42.59 -80.84
CA GLN A 305 -12.27 -42.33 -79.49
C GLN A 305 -11.21 -42.64 -78.44
N LYS A 306 -10.51 -43.79 -78.54
CA LYS A 306 -9.45 -44.13 -77.60
C LYS A 306 -8.27 -43.15 -77.66
N TYR A 307 -7.93 -42.66 -78.85
CA TYR A 307 -6.90 -41.65 -79.01
C TYR A 307 -7.32 -40.31 -78.39
N GLU A 308 -8.57 -39.90 -78.59
CA GLU A 308 -9.12 -38.66 -78.03
C GLU A 308 -9.25 -38.73 -76.49
N GLU A 309 -9.69 -39.86 -75.93
CA GLU A 309 -9.69 -40.11 -74.48
C GLU A 309 -8.27 -40.05 -73.89
N MET A 310 -7.30 -40.67 -74.56
CA MET A 310 -5.89 -40.63 -74.13
C MET A 310 -5.31 -39.22 -74.24
N GLN A 311 -5.64 -38.47 -75.30
CA GLN A 311 -5.22 -37.08 -75.48
C GLN A 311 -5.86 -36.16 -74.43
N SER A 312 -7.15 -36.32 -74.15
CA SER A 312 -7.88 -35.54 -73.14
C SER A 312 -7.33 -35.80 -71.73
N SER A 313 -7.13 -37.08 -71.37
CA SER A 313 -6.54 -37.45 -70.08
C SER A 313 -5.10 -36.97 -69.94
N ALA A 314 -4.26 -37.08 -70.99
CA ALA A 314 -2.92 -36.50 -70.99
C ALA A 314 -2.93 -34.97 -70.81
N GLY A 315 -3.91 -34.28 -71.40
CA GLY A 315 -4.14 -32.85 -71.19
C GLY A 315 -4.48 -32.52 -69.75
N GLN A 316 -5.43 -33.25 -69.15
CA GLN A 316 -5.81 -33.10 -67.73
C GLN A 316 -4.62 -33.32 -66.79
N TYR A 317 -3.85 -34.40 -66.97
CA TYR A 317 -2.66 -34.63 -66.16
C TYR A 317 -1.61 -33.51 -66.31
N GLY A 318 -1.49 -32.93 -67.50
CA GLY A 318 -0.63 -31.77 -67.74
C GLY A 318 -1.11 -30.51 -67.01
N ASP A 319 -2.42 -30.24 -67.03
CA ASP A 319 -3.04 -29.12 -66.32
C ASP A 319 -3.00 -29.29 -64.80
N ASP A 320 -3.24 -30.49 -64.28
CA ASP A 320 -3.11 -30.82 -62.86
C ASP A 320 -1.66 -30.65 -62.39
N LEU A 321 -0.69 -31.11 -63.18
CA LEU A 321 0.74 -30.90 -62.88
C LEU A 321 1.10 -29.41 -62.90
N ARG A 322 0.51 -28.62 -63.78
CA ARG A 322 0.73 -27.17 -63.83
C ARG A 322 0.11 -26.47 -62.63
N THR A 323 -1.09 -26.88 -62.23
CA THR A 323 -1.82 -26.34 -61.08
C THR A 323 -1.09 -26.64 -59.78
N THR A 324 -0.73 -27.91 -59.55
CA THR A 324 0.06 -28.32 -58.38
C THR A 324 1.43 -27.61 -58.32
N LYS A 325 2.12 -27.41 -59.46
CA LYS A 325 3.34 -26.58 -59.49
C LYS A 325 3.08 -25.13 -59.11
N ALA A 326 1.97 -24.54 -59.52
CA ALA A 326 1.60 -23.18 -59.15
C ALA A 326 1.31 -23.07 -57.64
N GLU A 327 0.58 -24.03 -57.08
CA GLU A 327 0.32 -24.12 -55.63
C GLU A 327 1.61 -24.27 -54.83
N ILE A 328 2.52 -25.16 -55.26
CA ILE A 328 3.84 -25.31 -54.62
C ILE A 328 4.61 -23.98 -54.67
N ALA A 329 4.58 -23.25 -55.79
CA ALA A 329 5.23 -21.95 -55.89
C ALA A 329 4.59 -20.90 -54.97
N GLU A 330 3.28 -20.92 -54.79
CA GLU A 330 2.57 -20.04 -53.85
C GLU A 330 2.88 -20.37 -52.40
N LEU A 331 2.83 -21.65 -52.03
CA LEU A 331 3.23 -22.12 -50.69
C LEU A 331 4.68 -21.73 -50.38
N ASN A 332 5.60 -21.87 -51.34
CA ASN A 332 6.98 -21.42 -51.17
C ASN A 332 7.09 -19.90 -50.93
N ARG A 333 6.28 -19.09 -51.63
CA ARG A 333 6.22 -17.63 -51.37
C ARG A 333 5.65 -17.32 -49.99
N MET A 334 4.63 -18.07 -49.55
CA MET A 334 4.06 -17.93 -48.21
C MET A 334 5.07 -18.30 -47.13
N ILE A 335 5.80 -19.40 -47.30
CA ILE A 335 6.88 -19.81 -46.39
C ILE A 335 7.94 -18.70 -46.28
N ALA A 336 8.41 -18.15 -47.40
CA ALA A 336 9.39 -17.08 -47.40
C ALA A 336 8.86 -15.81 -46.68
N ARG A 337 7.58 -15.46 -46.87
CA ARG A 337 6.94 -14.34 -46.17
C ARG A 337 6.89 -14.56 -44.66
N LEU A 338 6.45 -15.74 -44.23
CA LEU A 338 6.38 -16.11 -42.81
C LEU A 338 7.76 -16.16 -42.18
N GLN A 339 8.78 -16.64 -42.89
CA GLN A 339 10.17 -16.63 -42.42
C GLN A 339 10.67 -15.19 -42.21
N ASN A 340 10.39 -14.28 -43.14
CA ASN A 340 10.74 -12.86 -42.98
C ASN A 340 10.00 -12.20 -41.81
N GLU A 341 8.73 -12.55 -41.60
CA GLU A 341 7.94 -12.05 -40.47
C GLU A 341 8.49 -12.57 -39.13
N ILE A 342 8.85 -13.85 -39.06
CA ILE A 342 9.52 -14.44 -37.90
C ILE A 342 10.83 -13.70 -37.60
N GLU A 343 11.64 -13.42 -38.62
CA GLU A 343 12.91 -12.72 -38.44
C GLU A 343 12.71 -11.26 -38.01
N ALA A 344 11.71 -10.58 -38.56
CA ALA A 344 11.33 -9.24 -38.14
C ALA A 344 10.88 -9.20 -36.67
N VAL A 345 10.02 -10.13 -36.25
CA VAL A 345 9.55 -10.23 -34.85
C VAL A 345 10.70 -10.61 -33.91
N LYS A 346 11.60 -11.50 -34.32
CA LYS A 346 12.82 -11.81 -33.55
C LYS A 346 13.70 -10.56 -33.38
N GLY A 347 13.88 -9.78 -34.44
CA GLY A 347 14.61 -8.51 -34.39
C GLY A 347 13.96 -7.50 -33.44
N GLN A 348 12.63 -7.38 -33.47
CA GLN A 348 11.88 -6.54 -32.53
C GLN A 348 12.05 -7.01 -31.09
N ARG A 349 11.94 -8.32 -30.83
CA ARG A 349 12.18 -8.91 -29.50
C ARG A 349 13.57 -8.59 -28.99
N ALA A 350 14.61 -8.80 -29.80
CA ALA A 350 15.99 -8.50 -29.43
C ALA A 350 16.19 -6.99 -29.13
N SER A 351 15.56 -6.11 -29.91
CA SER A 351 15.60 -4.66 -29.65
C SER A 351 14.91 -4.28 -28.34
N LEU A 352 13.74 -4.87 -28.06
CA LEU A 352 13.02 -4.63 -26.79
C LEU A 352 13.80 -5.19 -25.59
N GLU A 353 14.40 -6.38 -25.71
CA GLU A 353 15.26 -6.95 -24.67
C GLU A 353 16.47 -6.06 -24.39
N ALA A 354 17.09 -5.49 -25.43
CA ALA A 354 18.18 -4.53 -25.26
C ALA A 354 17.72 -3.24 -24.56
N GLN A 355 16.54 -2.71 -24.91
CA GLN A 355 15.97 -1.52 -24.25
C GLN A 355 15.62 -1.79 -22.78
N ILE A 356 15.10 -2.97 -22.47
CA ILE A 356 14.82 -3.39 -21.08
C ILE A 356 16.13 -3.45 -20.31
N ALA A 357 17.17 -4.10 -20.85
CA ALA A 357 18.47 -4.19 -20.19
C ALA A 357 19.09 -2.81 -19.93
N GLU A 358 19.01 -1.88 -20.90
CA GLU A 358 19.49 -0.50 -20.72
C GLU A 358 18.68 0.26 -19.64
N ALA A 359 17.36 0.08 -19.63
CA ALA A 359 16.49 0.69 -18.63
C ALA A 359 16.77 0.14 -17.21
N GLU A 360 16.99 -1.17 -17.09
CA GLU A 360 17.38 -1.84 -15.84
C GLU A 360 18.73 -1.34 -15.35
N GLU A 361 19.75 -1.27 -16.22
CA GLU A 361 21.08 -0.75 -15.86
C GLU A 361 21.00 0.72 -15.40
N ARG A 362 20.29 1.57 -16.15
CA ARG A 362 20.09 2.97 -15.79
C ARG A 362 19.34 3.11 -14.46
N GLY A 363 18.35 2.27 -14.23
CA GLY A 363 17.62 2.20 -12.96
C GLY A 363 18.51 1.77 -11.80
N GLU A 364 19.36 0.75 -11.99
CA GLU A 364 20.29 0.27 -10.98
C GLU A 364 21.33 1.33 -10.62
N LEU A 365 21.86 2.06 -11.62
CA LEU A 365 22.77 3.18 -11.40
C LEU A 365 22.11 4.31 -10.60
N ALA A 366 20.87 4.68 -10.93
CA ALA A 366 20.13 5.70 -10.17
C ALA A 366 19.89 5.27 -8.71
N VAL A 367 19.58 4.00 -8.47
CA VAL A 367 19.43 3.46 -7.10
C VAL A 367 20.76 3.45 -6.36
N LYS A 368 21.87 3.10 -7.02
CA LYS A 368 23.22 3.15 -6.43
C LYS A 368 23.60 4.56 -6.03
N ASP A 369 23.34 5.55 -6.88
CA ASP A 369 23.60 6.97 -6.61
C ASP A 369 22.74 7.49 -5.45
N ALA A 370 21.43 7.20 -5.44
CA ALA A 370 20.56 7.56 -4.33
C ALA A 370 21.02 6.93 -2.99
N LYS A 371 21.46 5.67 -3.01
CA LYS A 371 22.02 4.99 -1.83
C LYS A 371 23.34 5.61 -1.35
N LEU A 372 24.20 6.06 -2.27
CA LEU A 372 25.41 6.80 -1.93
C LEU A 372 25.05 8.13 -1.27
N ARG A 373 24.09 8.87 -1.85
CA ARG A 373 23.65 10.15 -1.32
C ARG A 373 23.03 10.03 0.07
N ILE A 374 22.24 8.97 0.32
CA ILE A 374 21.71 8.68 1.66
C ILE A 374 22.84 8.45 2.65
N ARG A 375 23.84 7.63 2.31
CA ARG A 375 25.01 7.38 3.16
C ARG A 375 25.78 8.65 3.49
N ASP A 376 26.03 9.50 2.49
CA ASP A 376 26.71 10.78 2.71
C ASP A 376 25.93 11.70 3.68
N LEU A 377 24.60 11.71 3.58
CA LEU A 377 23.74 12.48 4.47
C LEU A 377 23.69 11.88 5.89
N GLU A 378 23.70 10.57 6.02
CA GLU A 378 23.81 9.87 7.31
C GLU A 378 25.14 10.18 8.00
N ASP A 379 26.25 10.15 7.26
CA ASP A 379 27.58 10.52 7.75
C ASP A 379 27.63 12.00 8.18
N ALA A 380 27.08 12.90 7.38
CA ALA A 380 26.99 14.32 7.71
C ALA A 380 26.16 14.55 8.98
N LEU A 381 25.02 13.85 9.11
CA LEU A 381 24.18 13.91 10.32
C LEU A 381 24.94 13.40 11.54
N GLN A 382 25.72 12.32 11.40
CA GLN A 382 26.51 11.76 12.49
C GLN A 382 27.63 12.73 12.92
N ARG A 383 28.33 13.37 11.98
CA ARG A 383 29.30 14.43 12.28
C ARG A 383 28.66 15.60 13.00
N ALA A 384 27.50 16.09 12.53
CA ALA A 384 26.77 17.17 13.18
C ALA A 384 26.34 16.82 14.61
N LYS A 385 25.90 15.58 14.86
CA LYS A 385 25.59 15.09 16.22
C LYS A 385 26.83 15.07 17.12
N GLN A 386 27.99 14.65 16.60
CA GLN A 386 29.25 14.66 17.35
C GLN A 386 29.70 16.09 17.68
N ASP A 387 29.60 17.02 16.72
CA ASP A 387 29.91 18.43 16.93
C ASP A 387 28.99 19.07 17.97
N MET A 388 27.68 18.79 17.91
CA MET A 388 26.70 19.23 18.91
C MET A 388 27.08 18.71 20.31
N ALA A 389 27.42 17.41 20.42
CA ALA A 389 27.85 16.82 21.68
C ALA A 389 29.16 17.42 22.21
N ARG A 390 30.09 17.81 21.32
CA ARG A 390 31.30 18.53 21.69
C ARG A 390 30.96 19.93 22.24
N GLN A 391 30.12 20.70 21.53
CA GLN A 391 29.70 22.03 21.98
C GLN A 391 29.03 21.98 23.36
N VAL A 392 28.15 21.00 23.61
CA VAL A 392 27.50 20.83 24.92
C VAL A 392 28.54 20.60 26.02
N ARG A 393 29.59 19.80 25.76
CA ARG A 393 30.70 19.60 26.70
C ARG A 393 31.48 20.88 26.95
N GLU A 394 31.84 21.60 25.89
CA GLU A 394 32.55 22.90 26.00
C GLU A 394 31.73 23.94 26.78
N TYR A 395 30.41 24.02 26.55
CA TYR A 395 29.51 24.87 27.32
C TYR A 395 29.43 24.48 28.80
N GLN A 396 29.40 23.18 29.11
CA GLN A 396 29.40 22.70 30.48
C GLN A 396 30.73 23.03 31.19
N GLU A 397 31.86 22.88 30.52
CA GLU A 397 33.18 23.27 31.04
C GLU A 397 33.25 24.78 31.30
N LEU A 398 32.78 25.60 30.36
CA LEU A 398 32.72 27.05 30.52
C LEU A 398 31.81 27.47 31.68
N MET A 399 30.66 26.80 31.84
CA MET A 399 29.77 27.00 32.99
C MET A 399 30.49 26.68 34.30
N ASN A 400 31.23 25.57 34.35
CA ASN A 400 31.98 25.19 35.55
C ASN A 400 33.06 26.25 35.89
N VAL A 401 33.78 26.78 34.89
CA VAL A 401 34.73 27.89 35.09
C VAL A 401 34.02 29.13 35.60
N LYS A 402 32.86 29.49 35.04
CA LYS A 402 32.06 30.63 35.50
C LYS A 402 31.65 30.47 36.97
N LEU A 403 31.20 29.28 37.37
CA LEU A 403 30.85 29.00 38.77
C LEU A 403 32.07 29.09 39.70
N ALA A 404 33.23 28.61 39.27
CA ALA A 404 34.48 28.76 40.03
C ALA A 404 34.84 30.25 40.21
N LEU A 405 34.76 31.05 39.15
CA LEU A 405 35.00 32.50 39.20
C LEU A 405 34.00 33.23 40.09
N ASP A 406 32.71 32.86 40.07
CA ASP A 406 31.72 33.43 40.98
C ASP A 406 32.06 33.14 42.44
N ILE A 407 32.54 31.92 42.73
CA ILE A 407 33.00 31.53 44.07
C ILE A 407 34.21 32.39 44.46
N GLU A 408 35.19 32.57 43.57
CA GLU A 408 36.35 33.44 43.82
C GLU A 408 35.95 34.90 44.06
N ILE A 409 35.03 35.45 43.28
CA ILE A 409 34.51 36.81 43.50
C ILE A 409 33.81 36.90 44.85
N ALA A 410 33.00 35.91 45.21
CA ALA A 410 32.32 35.86 46.50
C ALA A 410 33.32 35.76 47.67
N THR A 411 34.40 34.98 47.53
CA THR A 411 35.46 34.91 48.56
C THR A 411 36.25 36.20 48.64
N TYR A 412 36.61 36.84 47.52
CA TYR A 412 37.26 38.15 47.51
C TYR A 412 36.38 39.23 48.15
N ARG A 413 35.08 39.27 47.85
CA ARG A 413 34.12 40.19 48.50
C ARG A 413 34.07 39.97 50.01
N LYS A 414 33.96 38.72 50.46
CA LYS A 414 33.95 38.38 51.89
C LYS A 414 35.26 38.76 52.60
N LEU A 415 36.40 38.63 51.92
CA LEU A 415 37.69 39.04 52.46
C LEU A 415 37.78 40.57 52.59
N LEU A 416 37.30 41.31 51.58
CA LEU A 416 37.19 42.77 51.62
C LEU A 416 36.25 43.23 52.73
N GLU A 417 35.06 42.64 52.85
CA GLU A 417 34.12 42.92 53.95
C GLU A 417 34.77 42.64 55.31
N GLY A 418 35.56 41.57 55.44
CA GLY A 418 36.34 41.26 56.63
C GLY A 418 37.45 42.27 56.94
N GLU A 419 38.10 42.83 55.92
CA GLU A 419 39.09 43.89 56.07
C GLU A 419 38.43 45.23 56.43
N GLU A 420 37.33 45.60 55.78
CA GLU A 420 36.51 46.76 56.14
C GLU A 420 36.00 46.65 57.57
N THR A 421 35.61 45.46 58.03
CA THR A 421 35.24 45.20 59.43
C THR A 421 36.45 45.37 60.37
N ARG A 422 37.66 44.96 59.98
CA ARG A 422 38.90 45.18 60.76
C ARG A 422 39.32 46.65 60.82
N LEU A 423 39.11 47.40 59.75
CA LEU A 423 39.39 48.84 59.67
C LEU A 423 38.33 49.66 60.42
N ALA A 424 37.05 49.30 60.31
CA ALA A 424 35.94 49.95 61.02
C ALA A 424 35.90 49.61 62.53
N SER A 425 36.37 48.42 62.93
CA SER A 425 36.40 47.98 64.34
C SER A 425 37.68 48.34 65.09
N GLY A 426 38.68 48.95 64.47
CA GLY A 426 39.95 49.26 65.14
C GLY A 426 40.66 48.00 65.66
N GLY A 427 41.25 47.22 64.76
CA GLY A 427 42.37 46.32 65.05
C GLY A 427 42.22 45.38 66.26
N ALA A 428 41.30 44.42 66.22
CA ALA A 428 41.30 43.28 67.14
C ALA A 428 41.84 42.01 66.47
N SER A 429 42.71 41.31 67.20
CA SER A 429 43.55 40.18 66.83
C SER A 429 42.78 38.94 66.35
N ALA A 430 43.29 38.27 65.31
CA ALA A 430 42.79 36.99 64.82
C ALA A 430 43.39 35.82 65.64
N THR A 431 42.55 35.13 66.41
CA THR A 431 42.91 33.84 67.03
C THR A 431 42.68 32.71 66.02
N ILE A 432 43.76 32.12 65.53
CA ILE A 432 43.74 30.92 64.68
C ILE A 432 43.64 29.70 65.60
N HIS A 433 42.51 28.99 65.54
CA HIS A 433 42.36 27.68 66.18
C HIS A 433 42.69 26.59 65.15
N VAL A 434 43.90 26.05 65.21
CA VAL A 434 44.30 24.84 64.48
C VAL A 434 43.82 23.64 65.29
N GLN A 435 42.91 22.85 64.73
CA GLN A 435 42.52 21.57 65.32
C GLN A 435 42.90 20.45 64.36
N GLN A 436 44.03 19.81 64.65
CA GLN A 436 44.40 18.49 64.12
C GLN A 436 43.55 17.44 64.85
N SER A 437 42.85 16.60 64.09
CA SER A 437 42.32 15.33 64.60
C SER A 437 42.77 14.20 63.69
N SER A 438 43.61 13.35 64.26
CA SER A 438 44.09 12.07 63.77
C SER A 438 43.22 10.93 64.30
N GLY A 439 43.10 9.85 63.52
CA GLY A 439 42.55 8.54 63.92
C GLY A 439 41.01 8.46 63.86
N GLY A 440 40.37 7.37 63.45
CA GLY A 440 40.82 6.04 63.07
C GLY A 440 39.62 5.09 63.14
N GLY A 441 39.60 4.06 62.28
CA GLY A 441 38.94 2.76 62.50
C GLY A 441 37.41 2.68 62.43
N GLY A 442 36.90 1.72 61.64
CA GLY A 442 35.52 1.22 61.81
C GLY A 442 34.91 0.50 60.61
N MET A 443 35.19 -0.80 60.48
CA MET A 443 34.35 -1.77 59.73
C MET A 443 32.89 -1.74 60.23
N LEU A 444 31.90 -1.91 59.34
CA LEU A 444 30.99 -3.10 59.30
C LEU A 444 29.93 -2.98 58.17
N GLN A 445 29.95 -3.98 57.29
CA GLN A 445 28.84 -4.85 56.83
C GLN A 445 27.37 -4.36 56.75
N SER A 446 26.77 -4.70 55.58
CA SER A 446 25.42 -5.26 55.37
C SER A 446 24.24 -4.34 54.98
N SER A 447 23.54 -4.80 53.92
CA SER A 447 22.06 -4.85 53.75
C SER A 447 21.34 -3.82 52.84
N GLY A 448 20.76 -4.36 51.74
CA GLY A 448 19.57 -3.86 51.00
C GLY A 448 19.91 -3.20 49.64
N GLY A 449 19.76 -3.84 48.48
CA GLY A 449 18.48 -4.18 47.79
C GLY A 449 18.01 -2.95 46.99
N PHE A 450 17.80 -2.92 45.67
CA PHE A 450 17.37 -3.90 44.67
C PHE A 450 17.91 -3.51 43.27
N GLY A 451 18.05 -4.49 42.37
CA GLY A 451 18.41 -4.27 40.96
C GLY A 451 17.31 -4.68 39.98
N TYR A 452 17.56 -4.40 38.70
CA TYR A 452 17.18 -5.11 37.47
C TYR A 452 18.08 -4.50 36.36
N GLY A 453 18.82 -5.21 35.51
CA GLY A 453 18.78 -6.59 35.09
C GLY A 453 18.57 -6.63 33.57
N GLY A 454 19.64 -6.48 32.77
CA GLY A 454 19.61 -6.60 31.31
C GLY A 454 20.47 -7.77 30.86
N GLY A 455 19.83 -8.89 30.51
CA GLY A 455 20.49 -10.10 30.01
C GLY A 455 19.61 -10.75 28.95
N SER A 456 20.13 -10.84 27.73
CA SER A 456 19.52 -11.51 26.59
C SER A 456 19.97 -12.97 26.51
N GLY A 457 19.03 -13.92 26.45
CA GLY A 457 19.35 -15.32 26.15
C GLY A 457 18.23 -16.35 26.37
N SER A 458 17.41 -16.55 25.33
CA SER A 458 16.89 -17.85 24.83
C SER A 458 15.66 -18.57 25.43
N TYR A 459 14.84 -19.04 24.47
CA TYR A 459 13.97 -20.22 24.32
C TYR A 459 12.47 -20.27 24.77
N SER A 460 11.64 -20.53 23.73
CA SER A 460 10.54 -21.53 23.60
C SER A 460 9.05 -21.16 23.79
N SER A 461 8.33 -21.37 22.67
CA SER A 461 7.03 -22.07 22.46
C SER A 461 5.67 -21.45 22.83
N GLY A 462 4.77 -21.48 21.83
CA GLY A 462 3.29 -21.36 21.93
C GLY A 462 2.71 -20.56 20.74
N SER A 463 2.57 -21.11 19.53
CA SER A 463 1.47 -21.95 19.00
C SER A 463 0.08 -21.30 18.96
N TYR A 464 -0.24 -20.68 17.82
CA TYR A 464 -1.55 -20.57 17.15
C TYR A 464 -1.17 -20.42 15.65
N GLY A 465 -1.60 -21.21 14.67
CA GLY A 465 -2.90 -21.82 14.43
C GLY A 465 -3.35 -21.38 13.04
N GLY A 466 -2.68 -21.86 11.98
CA GLY A 466 -2.97 -21.50 10.59
C GLY A 466 -2.75 -22.71 9.68
N GLY A 467 -3.85 -23.32 9.22
CA GLY A 467 -3.86 -24.51 8.38
C GLY A 467 -3.39 -24.21 6.96
N ALA A 468 -2.31 -24.87 6.56
CA ALA A 468 -1.91 -25.01 5.17
C ALA A 468 -1.98 -26.49 4.78
N THR A 469 -2.89 -26.81 3.86
CA THR A 469 -2.96 -28.08 3.16
C THR A 469 -1.79 -28.18 2.19
N VAL A 470 -0.84 -29.08 2.47
CA VAL A 470 0.22 -29.47 1.53
C VAL A 470 -0.09 -30.87 1.01
N THR A 471 -0.36 -30.94 -0.29
CA THR A 471 -0.51 -32.16 -1.09
C THR A 471 0.83 -32.87 -1.18
N LYS A 472 0.93 -34.11 -0.68
CA LYS A 472 2.07 -34.99 -0.94
C LYS A 472 2.01 -35.49 -2.38
N SER A 473 2.97 -35.09 -3.21
CA SER A 473 3.29 -35.79 -4.46
C SER A 473 4.41 -36.79 -4.20
N THR A 474 4.04 -38.06 -4.05
CA THR A 474 4.98 -39.18 -4.09
C THR A 474 5.38 -39.42 -5.54
N VAL A 475 6.65 -39.21 -5.87
CA VAL A 475 7.23 -39.64 -7.15
C VAL A 475 7.61 -41.12 -7.02
N THR A 476 6.78 -42.01 -7.56
CA THR A 476 7.13 -43.41 -7.78
C THR A 476 7.87 -43.54 -9.12
N SER A 477 9.17 -43.80 -9.07
CA SER A 477 9.95 -44.21 -10.25
C SER A 477 9.64 -45.68 -10.59
N SER A 478 8.82 -45.90 -11.62
CA SER A 478 8.64 -47.24 -12.20
C SER A 478 9.70 -47.46 -13.29
N MET A 479 10.75 -48.22 -12.96
CA MET A 479 11.63 -48.82 -13.97
C MET A 479 10.83 -49.84 -14.77
N ARG A 480 10.53 -49.54 -16.04
CA ARG A 480 10.01 -50.52 -16.99
C ARG A 480 11.19 -51.27 -17.59
N SER A 481 11.38 -52.51 -17.15
CA SER A 481 12.29 -53.48 -17.75
C SER A 481 11.81 -53.77 -19.17
N ALA A 482 12.63 -53.41 -20.16
CA ALA A 482 12.54 -53.95 -21.51
C ALA A 482 13.13 -55.36 -21.48
N ARG A 483 12.28 -56.38 -21.68
CA ARG A 483 12.73 -57.71 -22.08
C ARG A 483 12.94 -57.71 -23.59
N TYR A 484 14.15 -58.08 -24.00
CA TYR A 484 14.35 -58.89 -25.19
C TYR A 484 13.89 -60.33 -24.91
#